data_AF-A0A2E4MX42-F1
#
_entry.id   AF-A0A2E4MX42-F1
#
_cell.length_a   1.000
_cell.length_b   1.000
_cell.length_c   1.000
_cell.angle_alpha   90.00
_cell.angle_beta   90.00
_cell.angle_gamma   90.00
#
_symmetry.space_group_name_H-M   'P 1'
#
loop_
_entity.id
_entity.type
_entity.pdbx_description
1 polymer ?
#
loop_
_entity_poly.entity_id
_entity_poly.type
_entity_poly.pdbx_seq_one_letter_code
_entity_poly.pdbx_strand_id
1 'polypeptide(L)'
;MIEPVYTSYRLCLMKPEHILVQGPVSRGESVRTRLAQLAWREGISAFVTNNVPFSFSSGRLLAGGLAHLIDALAEHDDVTVMELGAGIGYLSAFSLDALRDRFPEAYERSTFLVSDGEPSLVEAAESRGVLRDHRERSQFTIADLRDASCIVSHQPRLLILSYLLDAIPPVHVAKSEGVMETARVATYVPEDCSVFDGRSWPPVLMRAEDIALVLQDEENVSPPLGRKLVSLLVEEWSWVEEQGLTSGSTLLNSRRQTIHDLCRILGQMPEESGIAITDFGYVDSCAMDLSEMMTEYGLCAFWAVAFDEIVEVADRHGFETYLHRGDEGQTHTLVIYSGSRGNRFLDAFVSGFEGMVPDRPGCILYNLEEDATLADIYEAIDRIEQTISNEEINLYGNLSRFAHLLLQFGDLEGAAAFSERCIERYPEVAAPEMAILGSVKGKKQELGAAEVLFKRAVELAPGLATPHLGLAGVCKAREEWESYFEHVKAYLATANCDVPEAMAQIAATLNETQLWEPADQANRWLEEYGT
;
A
#
# COMPACT_ATOMS: atom_id res chain seq x y z
N MET A 1 15.45 7.14 10.18
CA MET A 1 15.73 6.49 8.89
C MET A 1 15.11 5.12 8.89
N ILE A 2 13.89 4.99 8.39
CA ILE A 2 13.46 3.71 7.83
C ILE A 2 13.92 3.82 6.38
N GLU A 3 15.11 3.30 6.09
CA GLU A 3 15.51 3.11 4.71
C GLU A 3 14.40 2.26 4.05
N PRO A 4 13.87 2.64 2.87
CA PRO A 4 13.25 1.67 2.01
C PRO A 4 14.27 0.54 1.88
N VAL A 5 13.88 -0.68 2.22
CA VAL A 5 14.73 -1.85 1.95
C VAL A 5 14.81 -1.94 0.43
N TYR A 6 15.79 -1.27 -0.16
CA TYR A 6 16.15 -1.45 -1.55
C TYR A 6 16.75 -2.85 -1.63
N THR A 7 15.89 -3.84 -1.84
CA THR A 7 16.30 -5.21 -2.14
C THR A 7 17.12 -5.14 -3.43
N SER A 8 18.45 -5.08 -3.31
CA SER A 8 19.31 -4.96 -4.49
C SER A 8 19.15 -6.22 -5.33
N TYR A 9 18.50 -6.12 -6.49
CA TYR A 9 18.40 -7.20 -7.47
C TYR A 9 19.76 -7.42 -8.12
N ARG A 10 20.65 -8.12 -7.42
CA ARG A 10 21.88 -8.62 -8.04
C ARG A 10 21.50 -9.80 -8.93
N LEU A 11 21.76 -9.66 -10.23
CA LEU A 11 22.02 -10.80 -11.12
C LEU A 11 23.18 -11.60 -10.50
N CYS A 12 22.86 -12.50 -9.58
CA CYS A 12 23.85 -13.18 -8.77
C CYS A 12 24.26 -14.47 -9.50
N LEU A 13 25.41 -14.43 -10.16
CA LEU A 13 26.16 -15.65 -10.48
C LEU A 13 26.33 -16.45 -9.17
N MET A 14 25.81 -17.67 -9.15
CA MET A 14 25.59 -18.46 -7.92
C MET A 14 26.79 -18.50 -6.97
N LYS A 15 26.52 -18.20 -5.69
CA LYS A 15 27.28 -18.75 -4.56
C LYS A 15 26.60 -20.06 -4.11
N PRO A 16 27.36 -21.10 -3.73
CA PRO A 16 26.85 -22.42 -3.35
C PRO A 16 26.12 -22.49 -1.98
N GLU A 17 25.41 -21.44 -1.55
CA GLU A 17 24.88 -21.28 -0.17
C GLU A 17 23.40 -20.82 -0.16
N HIS A 18 22.53 -21.41 -0.99
CA HIS A 18 21.09 -21.08 -1.00
C HIS A 18 20.22 -22.33 -1.10
N ILE A 19 19.11 -22.33 -0.36
CA ILE A 19 18.07 -23.37 -0.41
C ILE A 19 17.01 -22.98 -1.43
N LEU A 20 16.71 -23.87 -2.36
CA LEU A 20 15.62 -23.69 -3.33
C LEU A 20 14.27 -23.82 -2.62
N VAL A 21 13.45 -22.77 -2.69
CA VAL A 21 12.07 -22.76 -2.19
C VAL A 21 11.10 -23.14 -3.31
N GLN A 22 11.26 -22.54 -4.49
CA GLN A 22 10.38 -22.72 -5.64
C GLN A 22 11.20 -22.63 -6.93
N GLY A 23 11.04 -23.60 -7.83
CA GLY A 23 11.64 -23.56 -9.17
C GLY A 23 11.07 -22.44 -10.05
N PRO A 24 11.60 -22.24 -11.28
CA PRO A 24 11.20 -21.14 -12.14
C PRO A 24 9.70 -21.17 -12.49
N VAL A 25 8.95 -20.13 -12.12
CA VAL A 25 7.51 -19.95 -12.42
C VAL A 25 7.23 -18.56 -13.00
N SER A 26 6.02 -18.29 -13.47
CA SER A 26 5.65 -16.92 -13.85
C SER A 26 5.65 -16.01 -12.60
N ARG A 27 5.82 -14.70 -12.79
CA ARG A 27 5.80 -13.73 -11.66
C ARG A 27 4.52 -13.87 -10.83
N GLY A 28 3.36 -13.99 -11.47
CA GLY A 28 2.07 -14.17 -10.80
C GLY A 28 1.97 -15.38 -9.87
N GLU A 29 2.80 -16.41 -10.09
CA GLU A 29 2.83 -17.65 -9.30
C GLU A 29 3.99 -17.68 -8.28
N SER A 30 4.83 -16.64 -8.27
CA SER A 30 6.02 -16.58 -7.42
C SER A 30 5.65 -16.54 -5.93
N VAL A 31 6.52 -17.08 -5.07
CA VAL A 31 6.39 -16.96 -3.60
C VAL A 31 6.21 -15.51 -3.18
N ARG A 32 6.98 -14.57 -3.75
CA ARG A 32 6.84 -13.13 -3.46
C ARG A 32 5.44 -12.60 -3.76
N THR A 33 4.85 -12.99 -4.90
CA THR A 33 3.50 -12.57 -5.25
C THR A 33 2.44 -13.15 -4.31
N ARG A 34 2.57 -14.44 -3.94
CA ARG A 34 1.68 -15.05 -2.94
C ARG A 34 1.77 -14.34 -1.59
N LEU A 35 2.98 -14.03 -1.14
CA LEU A 35 3.19 -13.23 0.08
C LEU A 35 2.57 -11.84 -0.04
N ALA A 36 2.75 -11.14 -1.16
CA ALA A 36 2.12 -9.83 -1.38
C ALA A 36 0.59 -9.90 -1.31
N GLN A 37 -0.04 -10.97 -1.82
CA GLN A 37 -1.48 -11.19 -1.71
C GLN A 37 -1.93 -11.42 -0.26
N LEU A 38 -1.12 -12.10 0.54
CA LEU A 38 -1.38 -12.34 1.96
C LEU A 38 -1.51 -11.02 2.76
N ALA A 39 -0.83 -9.95 2.35
CA ALA A 39 -0.91 -8.64 3.01
C ALA A 39 -2.36 -8.13 3.09
N TRP A 40 -3.15 -8.34 2.03
CA TRP A 40 -4.52 -7.84 1.93
C TRP A 40 -5.50 -8.56 2.87
N ARG A 41 -5.13 -9.72 3.41
CA ARG A 41 -5.92 -10.40 4.48
C ARG A 41 -5.92 -9.63 5.80
N GLU A 42 -5.01 -8.66 5.98
CA GLU A 42 -5.05 -7.72 7.10
C GLU A 42 -6.09 -6.60 6.88
N GLY A 43 -6.83 -6.64 5.77
CA GLY A 43 -7.79 -5.62 5.37
C GLY A 43 -7.12 -4.25 5.29
N ILE A 44 -7.81 -3.21 5.74
CA ILE A 44 -7.29 -1.84 5.71
C ILE A 44 -6.04 -1.67 6.59
N SER A 45 -5.80 -2.55 7.57
CA SER A 45 -4.58 -2.44 8.36
C SER A 45 -3.32 -2.70 7.54
N ALA A 46 -3.42 -3.39 6.38
CA ALA A 46 -2.32 -3.62 5.46
C ALA A 46 -1.60 -2.32 5.06
N PHE A 47 -2.34 -1.23 4.87
CA PHE A 47 -1.77 0.06 4.46
C PHE A 47 -0.80 0.61 5.53
N VAL A 48 -1.11 0.42 6.82
CA VAL A 48 -0.27 0.93 7.91
C VAL A 48 0.75 -0.09 8.39
N THR A 49 0.42 -1.39 8.41
CA THR A 49 1.34 -2.45 8.88
C THR A 49 2.48 -2.69 7.90
N ASN A 50 2.26 -2.42 6.62
CA ASN A 50 3.26 -2.60 5.57
C ASN A 50 3.88 -1.26 5.12
N ASN A 51 3.53 -0.13 5.77
CA ASN A 51 3.97 1.22 5.39
C ASN A 51 3.69 1.53 3.92
N VAL A 52 2.56 1.07 3.39
CA VAL A 52 2.11 1.45 2.04
C VAL A 52 1.83 2.95 2.08
N PRO A 53 2.50 3.76 1.26
CA PRO A 53 2.28 5.19 1.27
C PRO A 53 0.82 5.47 0.90
N PHE A 54 0.11 6.19 1.76
CA PHE A 54 -1.12 6.84 1.34
C PHE A 54 -0.75 7.91 0.32
N SER A 55 -0.89 7.54 -0.94
CA SER A 55 -0.50 8.38 -2.06
C SER A 55 -1.63 9.32 -2.46
N PHE A 56 -1.30 10.18 -3.43
CA PHE A 56 -2.26 10.96 -4.21
C PHE A 56 -3.51 10.16 -4.67
N SER A 57 -3.42 8.83 -4.79
CA SER A 57 -4.46 7.90 -5.26
C SER A 57 -5.80 7.97 -4.53
N SER A 58 -5.82 8.46 -3.29
CA SER A 58 -7.01 8.62 -2.46
C SER A 58 -7.26 10.07 -2.05
N GLY A 59 -6.54 11.01 -2.69
CA GLY A 59 -6.56 12.42 -2.35
C GLY A 59 -7.69 13.22 -3.01
N ARG A 60 -7.98 14.38 -2.43
CA ARG A 60 -9.02 15.30 -2.93
C ARG A 60 -8.72 15.89 -4.31
N LEU A 61 -7.44 16.00 -4.67
CA LEU A 61 -7.03 16.46 -6.01
C LEU A 61 -7.50 15.49 -7.11
N LEU A 62 -7.19 14.20 -6.96
CA LEU A 62 -7.62 13.17 -7.92
C LEU A 62 -9.15 13.14 -8.02
N ALA A 63 -9.83 13.14 -6.86
CA ALA A 63 -11.28 13.21 -6.76
C ALA A 63 -11.86 14.43 -7.50
N GLY A 64 -11.22 15.59 -7.39
CA GLY A 64 -11.61 16.80 -8.09
C GLY A 64 -11.53 16.66 -9.61
N GLY A 65 -10.51 15.98 -10.12
CA GLY A 65 -10.37 15.65 -11.54
C GLY A 65 -11.42 14.64 -12.02
N LEU A 66 -11.64 13.58 -11.24
CA LEU A 66 -12.68 12.57 -11.52
C LEU A 66 -14.08 13.17 -11.53
N ALA A 67 -14.37 14.14 -10.66
CA ALA A 67 -15.66 14.83 -10.62
C ALA A 67 -15.99 15.54 -11.95
N HIS A 68 -15.00 16.06 -12.69
CA HIS A 68 -15.23 16.61 -14.03
C HIS A 68 -15.65 15.53 -15.03
N LEU A 69 -15.03 14.36 -15.00
CA LEU A 69 -15.39 13.25 -15.87
C LEU A 69 -16.82 12.78 -15.58
N ILE A 70 -17.17 12.66 -14.29
CA ILE A 70 -18.48 12.22 -13.85
C ILE A 70 -19.56 13.24 -14.24
N ASP A 71 -19.30 14.54 -14.09
CA ASP A 71 -20.20 15.61 -14.54
C ASP A 71 -20.46 15.52 -16.06
N ALA A 72 -19.41 15.31 -16.86
CA ALA A 72 -19.55 15.13 -18.30
C ALA A 72 -20.42 13.92 -18.68
N LEU A 73 -20.36 12.84 -17.91
CA LEU A 73 -21.21 11.66 -18.09
C LEU A 73 -22.65 11.90 -17.60
N ALA A 74 -22.85 12.66 -16.53
CA ALA A 74 -24.13 12.86 -15.84
C ALA A 74 -25.06 13.90 -16.47
N GLU A 75 -24.57 14.65 -17.48
CA GLU A 75 -25.31 15.73 -18.11
C GLU A 75 -26.74 15.34 -18.56
N HIS A 76 -26.91 14.11 -19.05
CA HIS A 76 -28.17 13.67 -19.66
C HIS A 76 -28.80 12.44 -19.03
N ASP A 77 -28.02 11.59 -18.37
CA ASP A 77 -28.54 10.38 -17.73
C ASP A 77 -27.93 10.19 -16.35
N ASP A 78 -28.53 9.29 -15.58
CA ASP A 78 -27.95 8.82 -14.33
C ASP A 78 -26.62 8.10 -14.59
N VAL A 79 -25.69 8.23 -13.64
CA VAL A 79 -24.34 7.69 -13.75
C VAL A 79 -24.11 6.74 -12.59
N THR A 80 -23.82 5.48 -12.93
CA THR A 80 -23.21 4.56 -11.97
C THR A 80 -21.69 4.66 -12.13
N VAL A 81 -21.01 5.05 -11.06
CA VAL A 81 -19.55 5.07 -10.96
C VAL A 81 -19.14 3.86 -10.14
N MET A 82 -18.14 3.11 -10.59
CA MET A 82 -17.63 1.96 -9.86
C MET A 82 -16.13 2.11 -9.63
N GLU A 83 -15.71 2.07 -8.38
CA GLU A 83 -14.30 2.06 -7.98
C GLU A 83 -13.90 0.63 -7.59
N LEU A 84 -12.94 0.05 -8.31
CA LEU A 84 -12.37 -1.25 -7.99
C LEU A 84 -11.12 -1.06 -7.12
N GLY A 85 -10.96 -1.89 -6.10
CA GLY A 85 -9.82 -1.78 -5.17
C GLY A 85 -9.87 -0.49 -4.36
N ALA A 86 -11.07 -0.06 -3.95
CA ALA A 86 -11.30 1.24 -3.33
C ALA A 86 -10.64 1.39 -1.94
N GLY A 87 -10.13 0.29 -1.38
CA GLY A 87 -9.62 0.26 -0.02
C GLY A 87 -10.70 0.73 0.95
N ILE A 88 -10.43 1.80 1.68
CA ILE A 88 -11.39 2.37 2.63
C ILE A 88 -12.48 3.25 1.98
N GLY A 89 -12.36 3.60 0.69
CA GLY A 89 -13.35 4.40 -0.03
C GLY A 89 -13.17 5.91 0.08
N TYR A 90 -12.00 6.42 0.50
CA TYR A 90 -11.74 7.86 0.55
C TYR A 90 -11.85 8.53 -0.82
N LEU A 91 -11.36 7.89 -1.90
CA LEU A 91 -11.43 8.48 -3.23
C LEU A 91 -12.88 8.68 -3.67
N SER A 92 -13.71 7.66 -3.50
CA SER A 92 -15.16 7.75 -3.68
C SER A 92 -15.80 8.85 -2.84
N ALA A 93 -15.52 8.90 -1.53
CA ALA A 93 -16.06 9.94 -0.65
C ALA A 93 -15.66 11.35 -1.08
N PHE A 94 -14.38 11.56 -1.42
CA PHE A 94 -13.91 12.87 -1.88
C PHE A 94 -14.43 13.23 -3.27
N SER A 95 -14.66 12.25 -4.14
CA SER A 95 -15.28 12.48 -5.45
C SER A 95 -16.73 12.92 -5.29
N LEU A 96 -17.46 12.31 -4.36
CA LEU A 96 -18.83 12.70 -3.98
C LEU A 96 -18.88 14.08 -3.32
N ASP A 97 -17.93 14.41 -2.44
CA ASP A 97 -17.75 15.78 -1.91
C ASP A 97 -17.56 16.79 -3.06
N ALA A 98 -16.61 16.51 -3.97
CA ALA A 98 -16.30 17.38 -5.09
C ALA A 98 -17.49 17.57 -6.04
N LEU A 99 -18.24 16.51 -6.32
CA LEU A 99 -19.49 16.58 -7.08
C LEU A 99 -20.54 17.43 -6.36
N ARG A 100 -20.80 17.17 -5.07
CA ARG A 100 -21.77 17.94 -4.29
C ARG A 100 -21.45 19.44 -4.32
N ASP A 101 -20.17 19.78 -4.18
CA ASP A 101 -19.73 21.16 -4.00
C ASP A 101 -19.61 21.92 -5.34
N ARG A 102 -19.26 21.22 -6.44
CA ARG A 102 -18.96 21.84 -7.76
C ARG A 102 -19.99 21.54 -8.84
N PHE A 103 -20.64 20.37 -8.77
CA PHE A 103 -21.54 19.83 -9.80
C PHE A 103 -22.81 19.21 -9.15
N PRO A 104 -23.64 20.01 -8.45
CA PRO A 104 -24.73 19.47 -7.63
C PRO A 104 -25.77 18.68 -8.45
N GLU A 105 -26.00 19.03 -9.71
CA GLU A 105 -26.90 18.24 -10.58
C GLU A 105 -26.32 16.86 -10.90
N ALA A 106 -25.01 16.78 -11.17
CA ALA A 106 -24.31 15.51 -11.38
C ALA A 106 -24.28 14.67 -10.10
N TYR A 107 -24.09 15.29 -8.92
CA TYR A 107 -24.17 14.61 -7.63
C TYR A 107 -25.53 13.90 -7.44
N GLU A 108 -26.64 14.59 -7.73
CA GLU A 108 -27.99 14.01 -7.59
C GLU A 108 -28.28 12.86 -8.57
N ARG A 109 -27.52 12.78 -9.67
CA ARG A 109 -27.62 11.73 -10.69
C ARG A 109 -26.58 10.62 -10.57
N SER A 110 -25.65 10.75 -9.63
CA SER A 110 -24.54 9.82 -9.49
C SER A 110 -24.78 8.81 -8.36
N THR A 111 -24.48 7.54 -8.63
CA THR A 111 -24.41 6.47 -7.63
C THR A 111 -23.04 5.83 -7.68
N PHE A 112 -22.36 5.74 -6.55
CA PHE A 112 -21.04 5.13 -6.42
C PHE A 112 -21.15 3.70 -5.90
N LEU A 113 -20.51 2.78 -6.60
CA LEU A 113 -20.26 1.42 -6.16
C LEU A 113 -18.81 1.34 -5.73
N VAL A 114 -18.59 1.31 -4.43
CA VAL A 114 -17.27 1.29 -3.80
C VAL A 114 -16.93 -0.16 -3.53
N SER A 115 -15.89 -0.69 -4.16
CA SER A 115 -15.68 -2.12 -4.19
C SER A 115 -14.25 -2.57 -4.02
N ASP A 116 -14.12 -3.80 -3.54
CA ASP A 116 -12.86 -4.51 -3.43
C ASP A 116 -13.11 -6.00 -3.75
N GLY A 117 -12.04 -6.71 -4.14
CA GLY A 117 -12.09 -8.14 -4.38
C GLY A 117 -12.08 -8.95 -3.08
N GLU A 118 -11.56 -8.38 -1.99
CA GLU A 118 -11.47 -9.03 -0.68
C GLU A 118 -12.69 -8.67 0.20
N PRO A 119 -13.60 -9.63 0.50
CA PRO A 119 -14.82 -9.35 1.26
C PRO A 119 -14.56 -8.72 2.63
N SER A 120 -13.51 -9.17 3.33
CA SER A 120 -13.15 -8.64 4.64
C SER A 120 -12.75 -7.15 4.58
N LEU A 121 -12.19 -6.71 3.44
CA LEU A 121 -11.84 -5.32 3.21
C LEU A 121 -13.10 -4.47 3.01
N VAL A 122 -14.05 -4.95 2.21
CA VAL A 122 -15.35 -4.29 1.98
C VAL A 122 -16.12 -4.13 3.30
N GLU A 123 -16.23 -5.18 4.10
CA GLU A 123 -16.88 -5.15 5.42
C GLU A 123 -16.19 -4.15 6.37
N ALA A 124 -14.85 -4.16 6.39
CA ALA A 124 -14.07 -3.25 7.22
C ALA A 124 -14.26 -1.78 6.77
N ALA A 125 -14.26 -1.50 5.47
CA ALA A 125 -14.46 -0.17 4.92
C ALA A 125 -15.86 0.36 5.24
N GLU A 126 -16.90 -0.47 5.08
CA GLU A 126 -18.28 -0.12 5.41
C GLU A 126 -18.44 0.21 6.89
N SER A 127 -17.87 -0.60 7.78
CA SER A 127 -17.96 -0.41 9.23
C SER A 127 -17.32 0.89 9.72
N ARG A 128 -16.35 1.43 8.97
CA ARG A 128 -15.61 2.65 9.32
C ARG A 128 -16.38 3.93 8.97
N GLY A 129 -17.37 3.84 8.08
CA GLY A 129 -18.33 4.92 7.85
C GLY A 129 -17.79 6.12 7.08
N VAL A 130 -16.72 5.97 6.29
CA VAL A 130 -16.16 7.05 5.44
C VAL A 130 -17.19 7.66 4.49
N LEU A 131 -18.17 6.87 4.05
CA LEU A 131 -19.25 7.30 3.14
C LEU A 131 -20.55 7.68 3.86
N ARG A 132 -20.54 7.87 5.19
CA ARG A 132 -21.74 8.12 5.99
C ARG A 132 -22.57 9.31 5.49
N ASP A 133 -21.90 10.37 5.07
CA ASP A 133 -22.52 11.61 4.57
C ASP A 133 -23.08 11.45 3.15
N HIS A 134 -22.74 10.36 2.46
CA HIS A 134 -23.18 10.05 1.10
C HIS A 134 -23.91 8.71 0.98
N ARG A 135 -24.43 8.15 2.08
CA ARG A 135 -25.10 6.83 2.12
C ARG A 135 -26.24 6.62 1.10
N GLU A 136 -26.85 7.71 0.63
CA GLU A 136 -27.94 7.67 -0.37
C GLU A 136 -27.40 7.67 -1.82
N ARG A 137 -26.11 7.93 -1.99
CA ARG A 137 -25.38 8.05 -3.26
C ARG A 137 -24.24 7.05 -3.38
N SER A 138 -24.06 6.17 -2.40
CA SER A 138 -22.96 5.20 -2.39
C SER A 138 -23.38 3.87 -1.78
N GLN A 139 -22.83 2.79 -2.31
CA GLN A 139 -22.99 1.45 -1.78
C GLN A 139 -21.65 0.71 -1.82
N PHE A 140 -21.34 -0.03 -0.76
CA PHE A 140 -20.23 -0.99 -0.76
C PHE A 140 -20.66 -2.29 -1.46
N THR A 141 -19.80 -2.83 -2.32
CA THR A 141 -20.03 -4.09 -3.02
C THR A 141 -18.74 -4.87 -3.19
N ILE A 142 -18.84 -6.19 -3.38
CA ILE A 142 -17.67 -7.03 -3.70
C ILE A 142 -17.55 -7.11 -5.20
N ALA A 143 -16.40 -6.72 -5.73
CA ALA A 143 -16.12 -6.83 -7.15
C ALA A 143 -14.62 -6.98 -7.40
N ASP A 144 -14.29 -7.87 -8.33
CA ASP A 144 -12.93 -8.24 -8.68
C ASP A 144 -12.71 -8.00 -10.17
N LEU A 145 -11.60 -7.35 -10.52
CA LEU A 145 -11.25 -7.10 -11.92
C LEU A 145 -11.15 -8.39 -12.75
N ARG A 146 -10.84 -9.52 -12.11
CA ARG A 146 -10.72 -10.84 -12.72
C ARG A 146 -12.08 -11.44 -13.09
N ASP A 147 -13.17 -10.93 -12.54
CA ASP A 147 -14.53 -11.34 -12.86
C ASP A 147 -15.30 -10.20 -13.52
N ALA A 148 -15.25 -10.13 -14.84
CA ALA A 148 -15.97 -9.11 -15.61
C ALA A 148 -17.49 -9.09 -15.33
N SER A 149 -18.10 -10.21 -14.92
CA SER A 149 -19.54 -10.29 -14.71
C SER A 149 -20.01 -9.48 -13.50
N CYS A 150 -19.20 -9.44 -12.44
CA CYS A 150 -19.49 -8.63 -11.26
C CYS A 150 -19.41 -7.13 -11.54
N ILE A 151 -18.71 -6.72 -12.60
CA ILE A 151 -18.61 -5.31 -13.03
C ILE A 151 -19.74 -4.96 -14.00
N VAL A 152 -19.87 -5.72 -15.09
CA VAL A 152 -20.80 -5.42 -16.18
C VAL A 152 -22.26 -5.51 -15.72
N SER A 153 -22.59 -6.38 -14.77
CA SER A 153 -23.94 -6.49 -14.22
C SER A 153 -24.46 -5.22 -13.54
N HIS A 154 -23.55 -4.35 -13.09
CA HIS A 154 -23.88 -3.05 -12.51
C HIS A 154 -24.01 -1.92 -13.53
N GLN A 155 -23.68 -2.17 -14.81
CA GLN A 155 -23.74 -1.17 -15.88
C GLN A 155 -23.04 0.16 -15.51
N PRO A 156 -21.79 0.14 -14.99
CA PRO A 156 -21.08 1.38 -14.68
C PRO A 156 -20.83 2.19 -15.95
N ARG A 157 -20.94 3.52 -15.85
CA ARG A 157 -20.53 4.46 -16.90
C ARG A 157 -19.12 4.99 -16.70
N LEU A 158 -18.61 4.95 -15.47
CA LEU A 158 -17.21 5.19 -15.17
C LEU A 158 -16.69 4.08 -14.28
N LEU A 159 -15.65 3.40 -14.73
CA LEU A 159 -14.88 2.46 -13.92
C LEU A 159 -13.58 3.15 -13.48
N ILE A 160 -13.29 3.18 -12.18
CA ILE A 160 -12.11 3.81 -11.61
C ILE A 160 -11.17 2.72 -11.10
N LEU A 161 -9.93 2.73 -11.58
CA LEU A 161 -8.82 1.90 -11.12
C LEU A 161 -7.71 2.83 -10.61
N SER A 162 -7.66 3.07 -9.30
CA SER A 162 -6.64 3.94 -8.68
C SER A 162 -5.67 3.07 -7.89
N TYR A 163 -4.41 2.97 -8.35
CA TYR A 163 -3.36 2.13 -7.75
C TYR A 163 -3.83 0.69 -7.55
N LEU A 164 -4.43 0.15 -8.61
CA LEU A 164 -4.90 -1.23 -8.66
C LEU A 164 -4.11 -2.06 -9.66
N LEU A 165 -3.69 -1.48 -10.78
CA LEU A 165 -2.98 -2.24 -11.80
C LEU A 165 -1.56 -2.55 -11.34
N ASP A 166 -0.93 -1.64 -10.60
CA ASP A 166 0.38 -1.88 -9.97
C ASP A 166 0.37 -3.06 -9.00
N ALA A 167 -0.75 -3.33 -8.32
CA ALA A 167 -0.94 -4.48 -7.43
C ALA A 167 -1.23 -5.79 -8.19
N ILE A 168 -1.53 -5.72 -9.49
CA ILE A 168 -1.75 -6.91 -10.33
C ILE A 168 -0.40 -7.41 -10.86
N PRO A 169 -0.02 -8.67 -10.60
CA PRO A 169 1.25 -9.23 -11.04
C PRO A 169 1.38 -9.17 -12.57
N PRO A 170 2.47 -8.58 -13.11
CA PRO A 170 2.70 -8.53 -14.54
C PRO A 170 3.29 -9.85 -15.05
N VAL A 171 3.33 -9.98 -16.38
CA VAL A 171 4.29 -10.84 -17.06
C VAL A 171 5.49 -10.00 -17.43
N HIS A 172 6.66 -10.37 -16.91
CA HIS A 172 7.92 -9.71 -17.25
C HIS A 172 8.33 -10.09 -18.68
N VAL A 173 8.48 -9.10 -19.55
CA VAL A 173 8.81 -9.30 -20.97
C VAL A 173 10.07 -8.53 -21.33
N ALA A 174 10.96 -9.17 -22.09
CA ALA A 174 12.06 -8.54 -22.79
C ALA A 174 11.73 -8.49 -24.29
N LYS A 175 11.78 -7.28 -24.87
CA LYS A 175 11.46 -7.04 -26.28
C LYS A 175 12.71 -6.60 -27.03
N SER A 176 13.10 -7.33 -28.08
CA SER A 176 14.21 -6.96 -28.98
C SER A 176 13.93 -7.37 -30.42
N GLU A 177 14.16 -6.48 -31.39
CA GLU A 177 14.06 -6.72 -32.85
C GLU A 177 12.92 -7.66 -33.32
N GLY A 178 11.73 -7.54 -32.72
CA GLY A 178 10.54 -8.34 -33.08
C GLY A 178 10.38 -9.68 -32.35
N VAL A 179 11.32 -10.02 -31.46
CA VAL A 179 11.26 -11.15 -30.51
C VAL A 179 10.79 -10.65 -29.14
N MET A 180 9.93 -11.43 -28.48
CA MET A 180 9.45 -11.16 -27.12
C MET A 180 9.72 -12.39 -26.25
N GLU A 181 10.60 -12.24 -25.27
CA GLU A 181 10.92 -13.29 -24.31
C GLU A 181 10.18 -13.01 -23.00
N THR A 182 9.64 -14.04 -22.36
CA THR A 182 9.01 -13.93 -21.03
C THR A 182 9.94 -14.43 -19.94
N ALA A 183 10.02 -13.70 -18.83
CA ALA A 183 10.81 -14.12 -17.68
C ALA A 183 10.06 -15.14 -16.80
N ARG A 184 10.83 -16.05 -16.20
CA ARG A 184 10.45 -16.94 -15.10
C ARG A 184 11.33 -16.65 -13.90
N VAL A 185 10.75 -16.79 -12.71
CA VAL A 185 11.39 -16.46 -11.44
C VAL A 185 11.46 -17.71 -10.58
N ALA A 186 12.66 -18.08 -10.15
CA ALA A 186 12.89 -19.06 -9.10
C ALA A 186 13.14 -18.33 -7.77
N THR A 187 12.67 -18.92 -6.66
CA THR A 187 12.82 -18.33 -5.32
C THR A 187 13.70 -19.21 -4.44
N TYR A 188 14.60 -18.56 -3.72
CA TYR A 188 15.56 -19.15 -2.79
C TYR A 188 15.56 -18.40 -1.46
N VAL A 189 16.16 -19.02 -0.45
CA VAL A 189 16.58 -18.36 0.80
C VAL A 189 18.05 -18.68 1.09
N PRO A 190 18.82 -17.77 1.71
CA PRO A 190 20.21 -18.06 2.10
C PRO A 190 20.29 -19.21 3.12
N GLU A 191 21.30 -20.08 3.03
CA GLU A 191 21.48 -21.21 3.97
C GLU A 191 21.75 -20.78 5.41
N ASP A 192 22.33 -19.60 5.62
CA ASP A 192 22.66 -19.04 6.93
C ASP A 192 21.54 -18.17 7.53
N CYS A 193 20.41 -18.02 6.83
CA CYS A 193 19.32 -17.19 7.33
C CYS A 193 18.57 -17.87 8.48
N SER A 194 18.08 -17.04 9.41
CA SER A 194 17.16 -17.47 10.46
C SER A 194 16.27 -16.33 10.91
N VAL A 195 15.08 -16.67 11.39
CA VAL A 195 14.07 -15.72 11.91
C VAL A 195 13.42 -16.33 13.14
N PHE A 196 13.09 -15.49 14.12
CA PHE A 196 12.24 -15.89 15.23
C PHE A 196 10.76 -15.69 14.92
N ASP A 197 9.99 -16.78 14.96
CA ASP A 197 8.53 -16.76 14.94
C ASP A 197 7.99 -16.46 16.34
N GLY A 198 7.45 -15.25 16.52
CA GLY A 198 6.89 -14.77 17.78
C GLY A 198 5.41 -15.08 17.98
N ARG A 199 4.77 -15.85 17.09
CA ARG A 199 3.33 -16.22 17.21
C ARG A 199 3.06 -17.18 18.35
N SER A 200 4.06 -17.96 18.74
CA SER A 200 4.03 -18.83 19.91
C SER A 200 4.83 -18.23 21.06
N TRP A 201 4.50 -18.66 22.27
CA TRP A 201 5.33 -18.39 23.44
C TRP A 201 5.95 -19.69 23.99
N PRO A 202 7.28 -19.74 24.18
CA PRO A 202 8.28 -18.76 23.72
C PRO A 202 8.38 -18.66 22.18
N PRO A 203 9.03 -17.61 21.63
CA PRO A 203 9.32 -17.51 20.20
C PRO A 203 10.17 -18.69 19.70
N VAL A 204 9.96 -19.14 18.48
CA VAL A 204 10.65 -20.30 17.90
C VAL A 204 11.65 -19.85 16.84
N LEU A 205 12.89 -20.34 16.91
CA LEU A 205 13.89 -20.12 15.86
C LEU A 205 13.54 -20.96 14.63
N MET A 206 13.34 -20.31 13.50
CA MET A 206 13.22 -20.95 12.18
C MET A 206 14.54 -20.81 11.44
N ARG A 207 15.11 -21.94 10.98
CA ARG A 207 16.30 -21.96 10.13
C ARG A 207 15.91 -22.00 8.65
N ALA A 208 16.89 -21.88 7.76
CA ALA A 208 16.68 -21.87 6.32
C ALA A 208 15.79 -23.02 5.81
N GLU A 209 15.96 -24.25 6.32
CA GLU A 209 15.12 -25.40 5.93
C GLU A 209 13.66 -25.25 6.38
N ASP A 210 13.44 -24.78 7.62
CA ASP A 210 12.10 -24.54 8.16
C ASP A 210 11.39 -23.42 7.38
N ILE A 211 12.13 -22.35 7.07
CA ILE A 211 11.65 -21.22 6.28
C ILE A 211 11.27 -21.68 4.87
N ALA A 212 12.14 -22.45 4.20
CA ALA A 212 11.87 -22.97 2.88
C ALA A 212 10.62 -23.87 2.85
N LEU A 213 10.44 -24.71 3.87
CA LEU A 213 9.25 -25.57 4.00
C LEU A 213 7.98 -24.73 4.22
N VAL A 214 8.02 -23.75 5.12
CA VAL A 214 6.86 -22.89 5.41
C VAL A 214 6.46 -22.04 4.19
N LEU A 215 7.43 -21.55 3.41
CA LEU A 215 7.16 -20.76 2.20
C LEU A 215 6.57 -21.57 1.03
N GLN A 216 6.62 -22.91 1.08
CA GLN A 216 5.96 -23.75 0.07
C GLN A 216 4.43 -23.68 0.17
N ASP A 217 3.89 -23.45 1.37
CA ASP A 217 2.44 -23.45 1.64
C ASP A 217 2.00 -22.15 2.34
N GLU A 218 1.19 -21.36 1.63
CA GLU A 218 0.73 -20.04 2.06
C GLU A 218 -0.14 -20.11 3.33
N GLU A 219 -0.86 -21.22 3.56
CA GLU A 219 -1.73 -21.35 4.74
C GLU A 219 -0.92 -21.33 6.06
N ASN A 220 0.38 -21.63 6.00
CA ASN A 220 1.26 -21.64 7.16
C ASN A 220 1.87 -20.26 7.47
N VAL A 221 1.74 -19.29 6.56
CA VAL A 221 2.30 -17.95 6.69
C VAL A 221 1.20 -16.97 7.08
N SER A 222 1.32 -16.39 8.28
CA SER A 222 0.51 -15.23 8.66
C SER A 222 1.18 -13.94 8.18
N PRO A 223 0.45 -12.83 7.97
CA PRO A 223 1.03 -11.57 7.51
C PRO A 223 2.24 -11.07 8.32
N PRO A 224 2.26 -11.12 9.68
CA PRO A 224 3.44 -10.71 10.45
C PRO A 224 4.69 -11.57 10.18
N LEU A 225 4.52 -12.89 10.07
CA LEU A 225 5.61 -13.79 9.70
C LEU A 225 6.05 -13.52 8.25
N GLY A 226 5.10 -13.31 7.33
CA GLY A 226 5.37 -12.96 5.94
C GLY A 226 6.28 -11.75 5.82
N ARG A 227 6.04 -10.68 6.59
CA ARG A 227 6.90 -9.49 6.64
C ARG A 227 8.35 -9.78 7.06
N LYS A 228 8.56 -10.77 7.94
CA LYS A 228 9.91 -11.19 8.35
C LYS A 228 10.58 -12.05 7.29
N LEU A 229 9.82 -12.88 6.59
CA LEU A 229 10.34 -13.81 5.59
C LEU A 229 10.61 -13.15 4.23
N VAL A 230 9.84 -12.13 3.84
CA VAL A 230 9.92 -11.52 2.50
C VAL A 230 11.30 -10.90 2.24
N SER A 231 11.96 -10.34 3.26
CA SER A 231 13.31 -9.78 3.16
C SER A 231 14.40 -10.83 3.00
N LEU A 232 14.10 -12.11 3.22
CA LEU A 232 15.02 -13.23 3.03
C LEU A 232 14.93 -13.85 1.63
N LEU A 233 13.92 -13.47 0.84
CA LEU A 233 13.71 -14.04 -0.48
C LEU A 233 14.77 -13.55 -1.46
N VAL A 234 15.48 -14.50 -2.06
CA VAL A 234 16.39 -14.29 -3.19
C VAL A 234 15.71 -14.80 -4.45
N GLU A 235 15.68 -13.99 -5.50
CA GLU A 235 15.03 -14.35 -6.77
C GLU A 235 16.02 -14.44 -7.91
N GLU A 236 15.96 -15.55 -8.65
CA GLU A 236 16.72 -15.74 -9.89
C GLU A 236 15.79 -15.70 -11.09
N TRP A 237 16.21 -15.01 -12.15
CA TRP A 237 15.42 -14.76 -13.34
C TRP A 237 15.98 -15.54 -14.52
N SER A 238 15.11 -16.24 -15.24
CA SER A 238 15.43 -16.99 -16.46
C SER A 238 14.45 -16.62 -17.57
N TRP A 239 14.87 -16.70 -18.83
CA TRP A 239 14.05 -16.33 -19.99
C TRP A 239 13.66 -17.59 -20.76
N VAL A 240 12.40 -17.68 -21.18
CA VAL A 240 11.85 -18.90 -21.81
C VAL A 240 12.38 -19.14 -23.22
N GLU A 241 12.71 -18.08 -23.95
CA GLU A 241 13.37 -18.20 -25.25
C GLU A 241 14.89 -18.06 -25.07
N GLU A 242 15.67 -18.95 -25.71
CA GLU A 242 17.12 -19.08 -25.52
C GLU A 242 17.95 -17.98 -26.23
N GLN A 243 17.33 -17.01 -26.91
CA GLN A 243 18.09 -15.98 -27.63
C GLN A 243 18.71 -14.96 -26.67
N GLY A 244 18.16 -14.84 -25.47
CA GLY A 244 18.72 -14.08 -24.37
C GLY A 244 18.57 -12.57 -24.56
N LEU A 245 18.76 -11.83 -23.46
CA LEU A 245 18.78 -10.38 -23.47
C LEU A 245 19.90 -9.86 -24.39
N THR A 246 19.53 -9.42 -25.60
CA THR A 246 20.44 -8.74 -26.51
C THR A 246 20.65 -7.29 -26.07
N SER A 247 21.78 -6.70 -26.46
CA SER A 247 22.05 -5.28 -26.19
C SER A 247 21.01 -4.41 -26.90
N GLY A 248 20.14 -3.75 -26.13
CA GLY A 248 19.04 -2.92 -26.66
C GLY A 248 17.64 -3.46 -26.40
N SER A 249 17.48 -4.60 -25.71
CA SER A 249 16.16 -5.07 -25.27
C SER A 249 15.46 -4.06 -24.36
N THR A 250 14.17 -3.83 -24.58
CA THR A 250 13.29 -3.09 -23.67
C THR A 250 12.63 -4.06 -22.70
N LEU A 251 12.73 -3.79 -21.39
CA LEU A 251 12.05 -4.56 -20.36
C LEU A 251 10.68 -3.94 -20.05
N LEU A 252 9.67 -4.79 -19.86
CA LEU A 252 8.28 -4.38 -19.66
C LEU A 252 7.57 -5.24 -18.60
N ASN A 253 6.85 -4.59 -17.69
CA ASN A 253 5.82 -5.23 -16.85
C ASN A 253 4.51 -5.36 -17.66
N SER A 254 4.46 -6.34 -18.57
CA SER A 254 3.29 -6.50 -19.44
C SER A 254 2.06 -6.95 -18.66
N ARG A 255 0.92 -6.30 -18.94
CA ARG A 255 -0.41 -6.68 -18.46
C ARG A 255 -1.40 -6.81 -19.61
N ARG A 256 -0.89 -7.13 -20.80
CA ARG A 256 -1.65 -7.18 -22.06
C ARG A 256 -2.98 -7.92 -21.97
N GLN A 257 -3.01 -9.07 -21.30
CA GLN A 257 -4.24 -9.84 -21.13
C GLN A 257 -5.26 -9.08 -20.26
N THR A 258 -4.84 -8.57 -19.10
CA THR A 258 -5.68 -7.72 -18.22
C THR A 258 -6.22 -6.51 -18.98
N ILE A 259 -5.41 -5.87 -19.82
CA ILE A 259 -5.83 -4.71 -20.61
C ILE A 259 -6.85 -5.10 -21.69
N HIS A 260 -6.67 -6.25 -22.35
CA HIS A 260 -7.69 -6.80 -23.25
C HIS A 260 -9.00 -7.08 -22.53
N ASP A 261 -8.93 -7.56 -21.29
CA ASP A 261 -10.11 -7.83 -20.47
C ASP A 261 -10.82 -6.53 -20.06
N LEU A 262 -10.07 -5.49 -19.71
CA LEU A 262 -10.60 -4.13 -19.48
C LEU A 262 -11.29 -3.56 -20.72
N CYS A 263 -10.69 -3.68 -21.91
CA CYS A 263 -11.30 -3.25 -23.17
C CYS A 263 -12.61 -4.01 -23.45
N ARG A 264 -12.65 -5.31 -23.12
CA ARG A 264 -13.86 -6.12 -23.26
C ARG A 264 -14.95 -5.74 -22.26
N ILE A 265 -14.58 -5.35 -21.04
CA ILE A 265 -15.50 -4.80 -20.04
C ILE A 265 -16.08 -3.49 -20.56
N LEU A 266 -15.24 -2.56 -21.03
CA LEU A 266 -15.68 -1.28 -21.59
C LEU A 266 -16.64 -1.46 -22.77
N GLY A 267 -16.37 -2.41 -23.67
CA GLY A 267 -17.26 -2.72 -24.79
C GLY A 267 -18.62 -3.32 -24.39
N GLN A 268 -18.81 -3.69 -23.13
CA GLN A 268 -20.08 -4.18 -22.56
C GLN A 268 -20.75 -3.18 -21.60
N MET A 269 -20.07 -2.08 -21.27
CA MET A 269 -20.63 -0.97 -20.49
C MET A 269 -21.64 -0.17 -21.36
N PRO A 270 -22.52 0.65 -20.75
CA PRO A 270 -23.44 1.51 -21.50
C PRO A 270 -22.74 2.43 -22.50
N GLU A 271 -23.49 2.94 -23.48
CA GLU A 271 -22.96 3.99 -24.37
C GLU A 271 -22.48 5.20 -23.58
N GLU A 272 -21.41 5.84 -24.06
CA GLU A 272 -20.76 6.97 -23.39
C GLU A 272 -20.28 6.56 -21.99
N SER A 273 -19.24 5.71 -21.98
CA SER A 273 -18.60 5.17 -20.79
C SER A 273 -17.08 5.29 -20.85
N GLY A 274 -16.42 5.24 -19.69
CA GLY A 274 -14.96 5.27 -19.63
C GLY A 274 -14.37 4.43 -18.49
N ILE A 275 -13.09 4.11 -18.64
CA ILE A 275 -12.25 3.54 -17.59
C ILE A 275 -11.16 4.56 -17.25
N ALA A 276 -11.17 5.09 -16.04
CA ALA A 276 -10.13 5.95 -15.49
C ALA A 276 -9.10 5.11 -14.72
N ILE A 277 -7.85 5.18 -15.13
CA ILE A 277 -6.72 4.43 -14.59
C ILE A 277 -5.72 5.44 -14.05
N THR A 278 -5.43 5.39 -12.75
CA THR A 278 -4.42 6.23 -12.11
C THR A 278 -3.42 5.34 -11.40
N ASP A 279 -2.16 5.38 -11.80
CA ASP A 279 -1.16 4.45 -11.29
C ASP A 279 0.26 4.99 -11.49
N PHE A 280 1.24 4.46 -10.76
CA PHE A 280 2.64 4.77 -11.04
C PHE A 280 3.15 3.88 -12.18
N GLY A 281 4.02 4.43 -13.02
CA GLY A 281 4.50 3.67 -14.16
C GLY A 281 5.31 4.48 -15.14
N TYR A 282 5.23 4.07 -16.40
CA TYR A 282 5.97 4.69 -17.49
C TYR A 282 5.08 4.84 -18.71
N VAL A 283 5.37 5.87 -19.48
CA VAL A 283 4.60 6.29 -20.67
C VAL A 283 5.36 6.06 -21.97
N ASP A 284 6.68 5.90 -21.89
CA ASP A 284 7.53 5.65 -23.04
C ASP A 284 8.34 4.38 -22.75
N SER A 285 8.24 3.35 -23.62
CA SER A 285 9.02 2.10 -23.58
C SER A 285 10.54 2.36 -23.62
N CYS A 286 11.13 2.74 -22.48
CA CYS A 286 12.58 2.90 -22.32
C CYS A 286 13.19 1.63 -21.70
N ALA A 287 14.49 1.43 -21.92
CA ALA A 287 15.20 0.35 -21.26
C ALA A 287 15.29 0.66 -19.76
N MET A 288 14.47 -0.03 -18.97
CA MET A 288 14.49 0.06 -17.50
C MET A 288 15.33 -1.05 -16.90
N ASP A 289 15.95 -0.77 -15.76
CA ASP A 289 16.53 -1.82 -14.93
C ASP A 289 15.41 -2.58 -14.20
N LEU A 290 15.57 -3.89 -14.03
CA LEU A 290 14.62 -4.74 -13.31
C LEU A 290 14.32 -4.23 -11.88
N SER A 291 15.30 -3.58 -11.26
CA SER A 291 15.16 -2.98 -9.93
C SER A 291 14.22 -1.78 -9.88
N GLU A 292 13.96 -1.13 -11.00
CA GLU A 292 13.06 0.04 -11.11
C GLU A 292 11.63 -0.38 -11.46
N MET A 293 11.42 -1.65 -11.80
CA MET A 293 10.13 -2.18 -12.25
C MET A 293 9.25 -2.67 -11.10
N MET A 294 9.77 -2.75 -9.88
CA MET A 294 9.05 -3.21 -8.70
C MET A 294 9.36 -2.34 -7.49
N THR A 295 8.35 -2.05 -6.68
CA THR A 295 8.49 -1.36 -5.40
C THR A 295 7.85 -2.21 -4.31
N GLU A 296 8.48 -2.25 -3.14
CA GLU A 296 8.07 -3.08 -2.02
C GLU A 296 7.78 -2.21 -0.81
N TYR A 297 6.66 -2.48 -0.15
CA TYR A 297 6.28 -1.85 1.11
C TYR A 297 5.88 -2.97 2.06
N GLY A 298 6.76 -3.28 3.03
CA GLY A 298 6.55 -4.41 3.93
C GLY A 298 6.35 -5.71 3.16
N LEU A 299 5.16 -6.29 3.25
CA LEU A 299 4.79 -7.50 2.53
C LEU A 299 4.28 -7.23 1.11
N CYS A 300 3.78 -6.02 0.83
CA CYS A 300 3.20 -5.66 -0.45
C CYS A 300 4.28 -5.50 -1.53
N ALA A 301 3.98 -5.95 -2.74
CA ALA A 301 4.79 -5.74 -3.93
C ALA A 301 3.92 -5.08 -5.00
N PHE A 302 4.44 -4.03 -5.60
CA PHE A 302 3.78 -3.26 -6.66
C PHE A 302 4.70 -3.18 -7.86
N TRP A 303 4.15 -3.24 -9.07
CA TRP A 303 4.91 -3.26 -10.31
C TRP A 303 4.50 -2.10 -11.21
N ALA A 304 5.47 -1.33 -11.69
CA ALA A 304 5.25 -0.20 -12.57
C ALA A 304 4.31 -0.54 -13.74
N VAL A 305 3.36 0.35 -14.04
CA VAL A 305 2.37 0.18 -15.11
C VAL A 305 2.90 0.69 -16.45
N ALA A 306 2.74 -0.12 -17.49
CA ALA A 306 3.06 0.23 -18.87
C ALA A 306 1.91 1.01 -19.53
N PHE A 307 1.86 2.33 -19.39
CA PHE A 307 0.74 3.14 -19.93
C PHE A 307 0.70 3.14 -21.47
N ASP A 308 1.86 3.02 -22.13
CA ASP A 308 1.95 2.87 -23.58
C ASP A 308 1.32 1.56 -24.08
N GLU A 309 1.50 0.46 -23.35
CA GLU A 309 0.83 -0.81 -23.66
C GLU A 309 -0.69 -0.67 -23.52
N ILE A 310 -1.17 0.08 -22.52
CA ILE A 310 -2.61 0.33 -22.35
C ILE A 310 -3.16 1.10 -23.56
N VAL A 311 -2.49 2.17 -23.98
CA VAL A 311 -2.88 2.96 -25.15
C VAL A 311 -2.86 2.11 -26.42
N GLU A 312 -1.78 1.35 -26.67
CA GLU A 312 -1.65 0.47 -27.85
C GLU A 312 -2.80 -0.54 -27.93
N VAL A 313 -3.17 -1.16 -26.81
CA VAL A 313 -4.25 -2.15 -26.78
C VAL A 313 -5.61 -1.49 -26.93
N ALA A 314 -5.87 -0.37 -26.26
CA ALA A 314 -7.13 0.36 -26.37
C ALA A 314 -7.39 0.86 -27.80
N ASP A 315 -6.37 1.41 -28.46
CA ASP A 315 -6.43 1.86 -29.86
C ASP A 315 -6.80 0.72 -30.82
N ARG A 316 -6.26 -0.49 -30.59
CA ARG A 316 -6.61 -1.68 -31.38
C ARG A 316 -8.05 -2.14 -31.18
N HIS A 317 -8.64 -1.86 -30.03
CA HIS A 317 -10.06 -2.07 -29.76
C HIS A 317 -10.95 -0.92 -30.28
N GLY A 318 -10.35 0.15 -30.79
CA GLY A 318 -11.06 1.30 -31.36
C GLY A 318 -11.61 2.28 -30.32
N PHE A 319 -11.04 2.29 -29.11
CA PHE A 319 -11.40 3.26 -28.07
C PHE A 319 -10.53 4.51 -28.16
N GLU A 320 -11.06 5.64 -27.69
CA GLU A 320 -10.27 6.86 -27.54
C GLU A 320 -9.50 6.84 -26.22
N THR A 321 -8.28 7.38 -26.20
CA THR A 321 -7.46 7.44 -25.00
C THR A 321 -6.97 8.86 -24.70
N TYR A 322 -6.98 9.23 -23.42
CA TYR A 322 -6.50 10.53 -22.94
C TYR A 322 -5.56 10.31 -21.77
N LEU A 323 -4.32 10.81 -21.87
CA LEU A 323 -3.28 10.57 -20.89
C LEU A 323 -2.76 11.89 -20.33
N HIS A 324 -2.86 12.03 -19.01
CA HIS A 324 -2.18 13.04 -18.22
C HIS A 324 -0.89 12.42 -17.67
N ARG A 325 0.24 13.03 -18.02
CA ARG A 325 1.57 12.61 -17.58
C ARG A 325 1.94 13.38 -16.30
N GLY A 326 2.14 12.69 -15.18
CA GLY A 326 3.00 13.23 -14.10
C GLY A 326 4.47 13.34 -14.54
N ASP A 327 5.36 13.76 -13.65
CA ASP A 327 6.80 13.74 -13.96
C ASP A 327 7.30 12.29 -14.14
N GLU A 328 8.47 12.10 -14.76
CA GLU A 328 9.03 10.76 -15.00
C GLU A 328 9.19 9.95 -13.70
N GLY A 329 8.67 8.72 -13.68
CA GLY A 329 8.67 7.84 -12.50
C GLY A 329 7.57 8.12 -11.48
N GLN A 330 6.60 9.00 -11.80
CA GLN A 330 5.50 9.37 -10.90
C GLN A 330 4.14 8.80 -11.37
N THR A 331 3.07 9.25 -10.72
CA THR A 331 1.69 8.90 -11.04
C THR A 331 1.27 9.45 -12.40
N HIS A 332 0.64 8.61 -13.22
CA HIS A 332 -0.04 9.01 -14.44
C HIS A 332 -1.53 8.73 -14.33
N THR A 333 -2.34 9.49 -15.07
CA THR A 333 -3.79 9.26 -15.16
C THR A 333 -4.17 9.11 -16.62
N LEU A 334 -4.72 7.95 -16.97
CA LEU A 334 -5.21 7.59 -18.29
C LEU A 334 -6.72 7.39 -18.25
N VAL A 335 -7.44 7.85 -19.27
CA VAL A 335 -8.82 7.41 -19.51
C VAL A 335 -8.91 6.70 -20.85
N ILE A 336 -9.56 5.53 -20.85
CA ILE A 336 -10.04 4.85 -22.05
C ILE A 336 -11.53 5.15 -22.20
N TYR A 337 -11.94 5.72 -23.32
CA TYR A 337 -13.30 6.22 -23.55
C TYR A 337 -13.99 5.51 -24.72
N SER A 338 -15.27 5.22 -24.52
CA SER A 338 -16.18 4.70 -25.56
C SER A 338 -17.42 5.58 -25.64
N GLY A 339 -17.56 6.33 -26.74
CA GLY A 339 -18.74 7.17 -26.98
C GLY A 339 -18.56 8.10 -28.17
N SER A 340 -19.67 8.73 -28.56
CA SER A 340 -19.75 9.73 -29.62
C SER A 340 -19.38 11.15 -29.16
N ARG A 341 -19.39 11.43 -27.85
CA ARG A 341 -19.07 12.75 -27.27
C ARG A 341 -17.60 12.93 -26.86
N GLY A 342 -16.65 12.29 -27.58
CA GLY A 342 -15.22 12.31 -27.26
C GLY A 342 -14.66 13.71 -26.97
N ASN A 343 -14.93 14.71 -27.82
CA ASN A 343 -14.45 16.08 -27.60
C ASN A 343 -14.88 16.69 -26.25
N ARG A 344 -16.12 16.46 -25.83
CA ARG A 344 -16.60 16.98 -24.54
C ARG A 344 -15.94 16.25 -23.38
N PHE A 345 -15.79 14.94 -23.51
CA PHE A 345 -15.15 14.12 -22.50
C PHE A 345 -13.66 14.49 -22.37
N LEU A 346 -12.99 14.80 -23.48
CA LEU A 346 -11.64 15.38 -23.51
C LEU A 346 -11.60 16.74 -22.80
N ASP A 347 -12.54 17.65 -23.05
CA ASP A 347 -12.59 18.96 -22.35
C ASP A 347 -12.71 18.77 -20.83
N ALA A 348 -13.52 17.79 -20.40
CA ALA A 348 -13.65 17.43 -18.98
C ALA A 348 -12.35 16.83 -18.41
N PHE A 349 -11.69 15.96 -19.17
CA PHE A 349 -10.38 15.40 -18.80
C PHE A 349 -9.33 16.50 -18.63
N VAL A 350 -9.18 17.40 -19.61
CA VAL A 350 -8.24 18.52 -19.54
C VAL A 350 -8.55 19.40 -18.33
N SER A 351 -9.82 19.76 -18.14
CA SER A 351 -10.26 20.57 -16.99
C SER A 351 -9.95 19.92 -15.64
N GLY A 352 -10.03 18.59 -15.57
CA GLY A 352 -9.80 17.83 -14.35
C GLY A 352 -8.33 17.59 -14.02
N PHE A 353 -7.47 17.45 -15.03
CA PHE A 353 -6.11 16.91 -14.82
C PHE A 353 -4.97 17.82 -15.28
N GLU A 354 -5.15 18.79 -16.19
CA GLU A 354 -4.02 19.55 -16.80
C GLU A 354 -3.15 20.33 -15.78
N GLY A 355 -3.74 20.81 -14.67
CA GLY A 355 -3.02 21.55 -13.63
C GLY A 355 -2.48 20.67 -12.49
N MET A 356 -2.65 19.36 -12.57
CA MET A 356 -2.42 18.44 -11.48
C MET A 356 -0.95 18.03 -11.41
N VAL A 357 -0.33 18.17 -10.24
CA VAL A 357 1.04 17.67 -10.02
C VAL A 357 1.03 16.75 -8.80
N PRO A 358 1.19 15.44 -9.01
CA PRO A 358 1.27 14.47 -7.92
C PRO A 358 2.43 14.76 -6.95
N ASP A 359 2.26 14.39 -5.68
CA ASP A 359 3.31 14.24 -4.67
C ASP A 359 4.33 15.39 -4.42
N ARG A 360 4.01 16.64 -4.80
CA ARG A 360 4.88 17.83 -4.62
C ARG A 360 5.55 17.97 -3.24
N PRO A 361 4.88 17.77 -2.09
CA PRO A 361 5.53 17.91 -0.78
C PRO A 361 6.59 16.83 -0.52
N GLY A 362 6.41 15.63 -1.09
CA GLY A 362 7.41 14.57 -1.05
C GLY A 362 8.72 15.04 -1.67
N CYS A 363 8.66 15.57 -2.89
CA CYS A 363 9.85 16.09 -3.58
C CYS A 363 10.61 17.14 -2.77
N ILE A 364 9.90 18.03 -2.05
CA ILE A 364 10.54 19.09 -1.27
C ILE A 364 11.24 18.53 -0.01
N LEU A 365 10.65 17.54 0.66
CA LEU A 365 11.23 16.93 1.86
C LEU A 365 12.33 15.92 1.54
N TYR A 366 12.23 15.17 0.43
CA TYR A 366 13.27 14.21 0.03
C TYR A 366 14.57 14.87 -0.45
N ASN A 367 14.54 16.18 -0.75
CA ASN A 367 15.72 16.96 -1.10
C ASN A 367 16.53 17.46 0.10
N LEU A 368 16.16 17.06 1.33
CA LEU A 368 16.94 17.38 2.53
C LEU A 368 18.22 16.52 2.57
N GLU A 369 19.36 17.17 2.84
CA GLU A 369 20.67 16.51 2.94
C GLU A 369 20.74 15.57 4.18
N GLU A 370 21.66 14.60 4.17
CA GLU A 370 21.82 13.63 5.27
C GLU A 370 22.14 14.30 6.62
N ASP A 371 22.70 15.50 6.61
CA ASP A 371 23.03 16.32 7.77
C ASP A 371 21.97 17.38 8.10
N ALA A 372 20.78 17.30 7.49
CA ALA A 372 19.66 18.20 7.79
C ALA A 372 19.37 18.29 9.28
N THR A 373 19.11 19.50 9.77
CA THR A 373 18.76 19.79 11.16
C THR A 373 17.25 19.98 11.31
N LEU A 374 16.77 19.97 12.56
CA LEU A 374 15.36 20.29 12.85
C LEU A 374 14.93 21.67 12.28
N ALA A 375 15.85 22.64 12.21
CA ALA A 375 15.58 23.94 11.61
C ALA A 375 15.35 23.83 10.09
N ASP A 376 16.13 23.00 9.40
CA ASP A 376 15.97 22.76 7.95
C ASP A 376 14.65 22.05 7.65
N ILE A 377 14.23 21.14 8.55
CA ILE A 377 12.90 20.50 8.45
C ILE A 377 11.79 21.55 8.53
N TYR A 378 11.85 22.45 9.53
CA TYR A 378 10.84 23.49 9.68
C TYR A 378 10.85 24.49 8.53
N GLU A 379 12.02 24.87 8.01
CA GLU A 379 12.10 25.72 6.82
C GLU A 379 11.47 25.04 5.59
N ALA A 380 11.68 23.73 5.42
CA ALA A 380 11.06 22.97 4.35
C ALA A 380 9.53 22.88 4.52
N ILE A 381 9.04 22.62 5.73
CA ILE A 381 7.60 22.60 6.04
C ILE A 381 6.99 23.98 5.79
N ASP A 382 7.59 25.06 6.30
CA ASP A 382 7.11 26.43 6.10
C ASP A 382 7.06 26.79 4.59
N ARG A 383 8.08 26.40 3.83
CA ARG A 383 8.10 26.59 2.37
C ARG A 383 6.98 25.81 1.70
N ILE A 384 6.72 24.58 2.10
CA ILE A 384 5.58 23.79 1.61
C ILE A 384 4.27 24.51 1.94
N GLU A 385 4.10 24.94 3.19
CA GLU A 385 2.87 25.60 3.65
C GLU A 385 2.61 26.94 2.93
N GLN A 386 3.65 27.61 2.45
CA GLN A 386 3.55 28.87 1.69
C GLN A 386 3.36 28.67 0.18
N THR A 387 3.76 27.53 -0.39
CA THR A 387 3.79 27.30 -1.85
C THR A 387 2.71 26.36 -2.35
N ILE A 388 2.09 25.59 -1.45
CA ILE A 388 1.13 24.54 -1.76
C ILE A 388 -0.21 24.90 -1.12
N SER A 389 -1.32 24.47 -1.72
CA SER A 389 -2.64 24.77 -1.18
C SER A 389 -2.87 24.12 0.19
N ASN A 390 -3.67 24.74 1.05
CA ASN A 390 -4.02 24.16 2.35
C ASN A 390 -4.72 22.80 2.21
N GLU A 391 -5.42 22.55 1.12
CA GLU A 391 -6.04 21.25 0.84
C GLU A 391 -4.99 20.16 0.60
N GLU A 392 -3.98 20.45 -0.23
CA GLU A 392 -2.86 19.54 -0.50
C GLU A 392 -2.00 19.28 0.74
N ILE A 393 -1.70 20.31 1.53
CA ILE A 393 -0.95 20.17 2.80
C ILE A 393 -1.67 19.23 3.75
N ASN A 394 -3.01 19.30 3.78
CA ASN A 394 -3.84 18.51 4.66
C ASN A 394 -4.14 17.10 4.14
N LEU A 395 -3.56 16.66 3.03
CA LEU A 395 -3.62 15.25 2.64
C LEU A 395 -2.94 14.37 3.68
N TYR A 396 -3.54 13.21 3.99
CA TYR A 396 -3.03 12.29 5.01
C TYR A 396 -1.55 11.95 4.79
N GLY A 397 -1.15 11.60 3.56
CA GLY A 397 0.24 11.28 3.25
C GLY A 397 1.22 12.40 3.59
N ASN A 398 0.81 13.67 3.49
CA ASN A 398 1.65 14.81 3.84
C ASN A 398 1.68 15.05 5.35
N LEU A 399 0.51 15.07 6.00
CA LEU A 399 0.42 15.23 7.45
C LEU A 399 1.17 14.13 8.21
N SER A 400 0.99 12.87 7.80
CA SER A 400 1.69 11.72 8.35
C SER A 400 3.20 11.87 8.13
N ARG A 401 3.64 12.22 6.91
CA ARG A 401 5.07 12.45 6.63
C ARG A 401 5.68 13.52 7.54
N PHE A 402 5.00 14.64 7.76
CA PHE A 402 5.47 15.67 8.70
C PHE A 402 5.58 15.14 10.14
N ALA A 403 4.56 14.42 10.61
CA ALA A 403 4.54 13.84 11.95
C ALA A 403 5.72 12.87 12.19
N HIS A 404 5.93 11.93 11.26
CA HIS A 404 7.00 10.93 11.37
C HIS A 404 8.39 11.54 11.20
N LEU A 405 8.55 12.54 10.33
CA LEU A 405 9.81 13.26 10.15
C LEU A 405 10.20 14.04 11.42
N LEU A 406 9.27 14.82 12.00
CA LEU A 406 9.52 15.56 13.24
C LEU A 406 9.83 14.61 14.41
N LEU A 407 9.14 13.47 14.48
CA LEU A 407 9.43 12.43 15.46
C LEU A 407 10.86 11.88 15.33
N GLN A 408 11.31 11.62 14.10
CA GLN A 408 12.68 11.16 13.82
C GLN A 408 13.72 12.18 14.30
N PHE A 409 13.43 13.48 14.19
CA PHE A 409 14.29 14.56 14.67
C PHE A 409 14.08 14.91 16.16
N GLY A 410 13.28 14.12 16.88
CA GLY A 410 13.08 14.24 18.33
C GLY A 410 12.11 15.36 18.76
N ASP A 411 11.45 16.04 17.82
CA ASP A 411 10.44 17.05 18.14
C ASP A 411 9.08 16.40 18.39
N LEU A 412 8.86 16.09 19.67
CA LEU A 412 7.64 15.43 20.13
C LEU A 412 6.40 16.32 20.04
N GLU A 413 6.53 17.63 20.22
CA GLU A 413 5.37 18.53 20.19
C GLU A 413 4.96 18.82 18.74
N GLY A 414 5.93 19.04 17.83
CA GLY A 414 5.67 19.14 16.39
C GLY A 414 5.04 17.88 15.82
N ALA A 415 5.60 16.71 16.14
CA ALA A 415 5.04 15.42 15.74
C ALA A 415 3.61 15.23 16.27
N ALA A 416 3.34 15.67 17.51
CA ALA A 416 2.01 15.60 18.10
C ALA A 416 1.00 16.50 17.37
N ALA A 417 1.37 17.73 17.03
CA ALA A 417 0.48 18.66 16.32
C ALA A 417 0.04 18.12 14.96
N PHE A 418 0.96 17.54 14.18
CA PHE A 418 0.59 16.90 12.90
C PHE A 418 -0.18 15.59 13.09
N SER A 419 0.15 14.81 14.12
CA SER A 419 -0.61 13.59 14.48
C SER A 419 -2.07 13.90 14.84
N GLU A 420 -2.33 15.00 15.57
CA GLU A 420 -3.69 15.45 15.88
C GLU A 420 -4.46 15.81 14.61
N ARG A 421 -3.83 16.50 13.65
CA ARG A 421 -4.42 16.81 12.33
C ARG A 421 -4.74 15.55 11.53
N CYS A 422 -3.89 14.53 11.57
CA CYS A 422 -4.17 13.22 10.94
C CYS A 422 -5.39 12.56 11.55
N ILE A 423 -5.48 12.49 12.89
CA ILE A 423 -6.59 11.84 13.58
C ILE A 423 -7.90 12.60 13.37
N GLU A 424 -7.86 13.93 13.34
CA GLU A 424 -9.05 14.75 13.11
C GLU A 424 -9.63 14.54 11.71
N ARG A 425 -8.77 14.46 10.69
CA ARG A 425 -9.20 14.40 9.27
C ARG A 425 -9.35 12.98 8.73
N TYR A 426 -8.56 12.05 9.25
CA TYR A 426 -8.43 10.68 8.77
C TYR A 426 -8.43 9.67 9.92
N PRO A 427 -9.43 9.72 10.82
CA PRO A 427 -9.45 8.90 12.04
C PRO A 427 -9.42 7.40 11.77
N GLU A 428 -9.80 6.97 10.58
CA GLU A 428 -9.88 5.57 10.20
C GLU A 428 -8.51 4.96 9.86
N VAL A 429 -7.51 5.77 9.49
CA VAL A 429 -6.19 5.29 9.04
C VAL A 429 -5.04 5.79 9.91
N ALA A 430 -5.29 6.76 10.80
CA ALA A 430 -4.30 7.40 11.67
C ALA A 430 -3.83 6.54 12.87
N ALA A 431 -3.81 5.21 12.74
CA ALA A 431 -3.31 4.31 13.80
C ALA A 431 -1.83 4.58 14.18
N PRO A 432 -0.92 4.84 13.22
CA PRO A 432 0.46 5.24 13.56
C PRO A 432 0.51 6.53 14.38
N GLU A 433 -0.26 7.55 13.99
CA GLU A 433 -0.29 8.86 14.64
C GLU A 433 -0.94 8.79 16.04
N MET A 434 -1.93 7.91 16.23
CA MET A 434 -2.44 7.58 17.56
C MET A 434 -1.35 6.98 18.45
N ALA A 435 -0.48 6.13 17.91
CA ALA A 435 0.66 5.57 18.64
C ALA A 435 1.70 6.66 18.99
N ILE A 436 1.95 7.61 18.10
CA ILE A 436 2.82 8.77 18.35
C ILE A 436 2.26 9.59 19.51
N LEU A 437 0.99 10.01 19.44
CA LEU A 437 0.34 10.76 20.53
C LEU A 437 0.32 9.97 21.84
N GLY A 438 0.03 8.66 21.78
CA GLY A 438 0.06 7.80 22.96
C GLY A 438 1.43 7.80 23.63
N SER A 439 2.50 7.76 22.83
CA SER A 439 3.88 7.82 23.32
C SER A 439 4.21 9.18 23.94
N VAL A 440 3.77 10.29 23.33
CA VAL A 440 3.92 11.65 23.89
C VAL A 440 3.20 11.77 25.23
N LYS A 441 1.97 11.28 25.32
CA LYS A 441 1.17 11.25 26.56
C LYS A 441 1.79 10.38 27.65
N GLY A 442 2.32 9.22 27.28
CA GLY A 442 3.05 8.33 28.19
C GLY A 442 4.29 9.01 28.79
N LYS A 443 5.08 9.71 27.97
CA LYS A 443 6.24 10.50 28.44
C LYS A 443 5.84 11.62 29.40
N LYS A 444 4.66 12.22 29.21
CA LYS A 444 4.06 13.21 30.12
C LYS A 444 3.42 12.60 31.39
N GLN A 445 3.52 11.28 31.59
CA GLN A 445 2.89 10.53 32.69
C GLN A 445 1.34 10.57 32.66
N GLU A 446 0.75 10.93 31.52
CA GLU A 446 -0.70 10.91 31.28
C GLU A 446 -1.14 9.50 30.87
N LEU A 447 -0.87 8.49 31.71
CA LEU A 447 -1.00 7.07 31.37
C LEU A 447 -2.41 6.66 30.92
N GLY A 448 -3.47 7.30 31.45
CA GLY A 448 -4.84 7.05 31.04
C GLY A 448 -5.13 7.49 29.61
N ALA A 449 -4.63 8.68 29.23
CA ALA A 449 -4.79 9.19 27.86
C ALA A 449 -3.94 8.38 26.86
N ALA A 450 -2.74 7.98 27.26
CA ALA A 450 -1.87 7.12 26.45
C ALA A 450 -2.54 5.78 26.13
N GLU A 451 -3.12 5.13 27.14
CA GLU A 451 -3.81 3.85 26.99
C GLU A 451 -4.97 3.93 25.99
N VAL A 452 -5.80 4.97 26.06
CA VAL A 452 -6.93 5.17 25.15
C VAL A 452 -6.44 5.26 23.70
N LEU A 453 -5.38 6.03 23.46
CA LEU A 453 -4.81 6.21 22.13
C LEU A 453 -4.21 4.89 21.59
N PHE A 454 -3.44 4.17 22.40
CA PHE A 454 -2.88 2.90 21.96
C PHE A 454 -3.94 1.83 21.73
N LYS A 455 -4.98 1.75 22.58
CA LYS A 455 -6.10 0.82 22.35
C LYS A 455 -6.80 1.13 21.03
N ARG A 456 -7.06 2.41 20.74
CA ARG A 456 -7.65 2.81 19.47
C ARG A 456 -6.77 2.46 18.27
N ALA A 457 -5.46 2.64 18.40
CA ALA A 457 -4.51 2.24 17.36
C ALA A 457 -4.53 0.72 17.11
N VAL A 458 -4.58 -0.10 18.17
CA VAL A 458 -4.72 -1.57 18.07
C VAL A 458 -6.05 -1.97 17.45
N GLU A 459 -7.16 -1.30 17.78
CA GLU A 459 -8.47 -1.53 17.16
C GLU A 459 -8.44 -1.29 15.64
N LEU A 460 -7.76 -0.23 15.21
CA LEU A 460 -7.67 0.13 13.79
C LEU A 460 -6.67 -0.73 13.02
N ALA A 461 -5.57 -1.12 13.67
CA ALA A 461 -4.48 -1.87 13.07
C ALA A 461 -3.88 -2.88 14.06
N PRO A 462 -4.51 -4.06 14.22
CA PRO A 462 -4.06 -5.08 15.18
C PRO A 462 -2.64 -5.58 14.93
N GLY A 463 -2.20 -5.58 13.67
CA GLY A 463 -0.86 -5.98 13.25
C GLY A 463 0.22 -4.91 13.43
N LEU A 464 -0.14 -3.69 13.88
CA LEU A 464 0.82 -2.62 14.12
C LEU A 464 1.49 -2.83 15.49
N ALA A 465 2.81 -3.03 15.49
CA ALA A 465 3.56 -3.42 16.68
C ALA A 465 3.67 -2.31 17.75
N THR A 466 3.87 -1.05 17.32
CA THR A 466 4.17 0.08 18.21
C THR A 466 3.10 0.31 19.29
N PRO A 467 1.79 0.28 18.99
CA PRO A 467 0.75 0.33 20.01
C PRO A 467 0.81 -0.77 21.07
N HIS A 468 1.14 -2.02 20.70
CA HIS A 468 1.28 -3.12 21.67
C HIS A 468 2.43 -2.85 22.64
N LEU A 469 3.57 -2.37 22.14
CA LEU A 469 4.69 -1.96 22.99
C LEU A 469 4.31 -0.79 23.91
N GLY A 470 3.56 0.18 23.38
CA GLY A 470 3.01 1.30 24.15
C GLY A 470 2.09 0.85 25.29
N LEU A 471 1.17 -0.07 25.02
CA LEU A 471 0.28 -0.67 26.03
C LEU A 471 1.04 -1.47 27.07
N ALA A 472 2.05 -2.25 26.66
CA ALA A 472 2.94 -2.92 27.59
C ALA A 472 3.63 -1.92 28.52
N GLY A 473 4.14 -0.80 27.99
CA GLY A 473 4.73 0.28 28.79
C GLY A 473 3.76 0.87 29.81
N VAL A 474 2.51 1.12 29.42
CA VAL A 474 1.46 1.60 30.33
C VAL A 474 1.14 0.58 31.43
N CYS A 475 0.96 -0.70 31.06
CA CYS A 475 0.66 -1.77 32.01
C CYS A 475 1.80 -1.96 33.01
N LYS A 476 3.05 -1.92 32.54
CA LYS A 476 4.26 -1.98 33.38
C LYS A 476 4.31 -0.84 34.39
N ALA A 477 3.99 0.40 33.97
CA ALA A 477 3.96 1.55 34.86
C ALA A 477 2.86 1.46 35.94
N ARG A 478 1.82 0.65 35.71
CA ARG A 478 0.73 0.39 36.66
C ARG A 478 0.86 -0.94 37.40
N GLU A 479 1.93 -1.70 37.14
CA GLU A 479 2.16 -3.04 37.69
C GLU A 479 1.07 -4.06 37.31
N GLU A 480 0.45 -3.88 36.14
CA GLU A 480 -0.57 -4.78 35.56
C GLU A 480 0.12 -5.90 34.74
N TRP A 481 0.79 -6.83 35.44
CA TRP A 481 1.74 -7.77 34.84
C TRP A 481 1.15 -8.74 33.80
N GLU A 482 -0.08 -9.22 34.02
CA GLU A 482 -0.79 -10.08 33.06
C GLU A 482 -1.03 -9.35 31.74
N SER A 483 -1.53 -8.12 31.80
CA SER A 483 -1.78 -7.30 30.61
C SER A 483 -0.49 -6.88 29.92
N TYR A 484 0.56 -6.56 30.70
CA TYR A 484 1.91 -6.35 30.16
C TYR A 484 2.36 -7.55 29.32
N PHE A 485 2.25 -8.77 29.87
CA PHE A 485 2.73 -9.96 29.19
C PHE A 485 1.93 -10.27 27.92
N GLU A 486 0.60 -10.10 27.92
CA GLU A 486 -0.22 -10.25 26.71
C GLU A 486 0.20 -9.26 25.61
N HIS A 487 0.43 -7.99 25.95
CA HIS A 487 0.85 -6.99 24.98
C HIS A 487 2.27 -7.21 24.45
N VAL A 488 3.20 -7.68 25.29
CA VAL A 488 4.55 -8.02 24.80
C VAL A 488 4.54 -9.24 23.89
N LYS A 489 3.70 -10.26 24.15
CA LYS A 489 3.51 -11.37 23.20
C LYS A 489 2.97 -10.89 21.86
N ALA A 490 1.97 -10.00 21.87
CA ALA A 490 1.44 -9.40 20.65
C ALA A 490 2.51 -8.57 19.90
N TYR A 491 3.36 -7.84 20.63
CA TYR A 491 4.52 -7.14 20.06
C TYR A 491 5.51 -8.13 19.41
N LEU A 492 5.91 -9.21 20.08
CA LEU A 492 6.81 -10.23 19.52
C LEU A 492 6.24 -10.91 18.27
N ALA A 493 4.92 -11.14 18.25
CA ALA A 493 4.23 -11.73 17.11
C ALA A 493 4.19 -10.79 15.89
N THR A 494 4.13 -9.47 16.11
CA THR A 494 3.88 -8.48 15.06
C THR A 494 5.12 -7.71 14.60
N ALA A 495 6.08 -7.49 15.50
CA ALA A 495 7.27 -6.68 15.26
C ALA A 495 8.37 -7.45 14.53
N ASN A 496 9.09 -6.76 13.66
CA ASN A 496 10.45 -7.14 13.29
C ASN A 496 11.41 -6.50 14.31
N CYS A 497 11.62 -7.16 15.45
CA CYS A 497 12.42 -6.65 16.56
C CYS A 497 13.57 -7.59 16.92
N ASP A 498 14.51 -7.08 17.72
CA ASP A 498 15.49 -7.92 18.42
C ASP A 498 14.76 -8.77 19.49
N VAL A 499 14.52 -10.04 19.14
CA VAL A 499 13.80 -10.97 20.02
C VAL A 499 14.61 -11.28 21.28
N PRO A 500 15.93 -11.56 21.24
CA PRO A 500 16.74 -11.65 22.45
C PRO A 500 16.61 -10.45 23.38
N GLU A 501 16.67 -9.22 22.87
CA GLU A 501 16.51 -8.02 23.70
C GLU A 501 15.12 -7.99 24.35
N ALA A 502 14.06 -8.22 23.57
CA ALA A 502 12.70 -8.24 24.09
C ALA A 502 12.51 -9.35 25.15
N MET A 503 13.07 -10.54 24.93
CA MET A 503 13.03 -11.65 25.89
C MET A 503 13.78 -11.32 27.18
N ALA A 504 14.93 -10.63 27.10
CA ALA A 504 15.67 -10.16 28.28
C ALA A 504 14.87 -9.13 29.07
N GLN A 505 14.17 -8.21 28.39
CA GLN A 505 13.28 -7.25 29.05
C GLN A 505 12.09 -7.93 29.73
N ILE A 506 11.50 -8.97 29.13
CA ILE A 506 10.43 -9.77 29.74
C ILE A 506 10.95 -10.47 31.00
N ALA A 507 12.06 -11.19 30.89
CA ALA A 507 12.67 -11.90 32.01
C ALA A 507 12.93 -10.95 33.17
N ALA A 508 13.63 -9.82 32.92
CA ALA A 508 13.94 -8.83 33.93
C ALA A 508 12.69 -8.19 34.56
N THR A 509 11.66 -7.90 33.76
CA THR A 509 10.44 -7.24 34.26
C THR A 509 9.58 -8.20 35.10
N LEU A 510 9.52 -9.48 34.75
CA LEU A 510 8.60 -10.44 35.38
C LEU A 510 9.23 -11.27 36.50
N ASN A 511 10.57 -11.31 36.64
CA ASN A 511 11.30 -12.18 37.58
C ASN A 511 10.85 -12.09 39.06
N GLU A 512 10.33 -10.93 39.49
CA GLU A 512 9.89 -10.69 40.87
C GLU A 512 8.38 -10.46 40.99
N THR A 513 7.61 -10.86 39.98
CA THR A 513 6.15 -10.71 39.92
C THR A 513 5.44 -12.04 40.14
N GLN A 514 4.10 -12.05 40.14
CA GLN A 514 3.34 -13.30 40.13
C GLN A 514 3.55 -14.14 38.85
N LEU A 515 4.10 -13.55 37.78
CA LEU A 515 4.39 -14.20 36.50
C LEU A 515 5.82 -14.76 36.43
N TRP A 516 6.24 -15.47 37.47
CA TRP A 516 7.58 -16.07 37.52
C TRP A 516 7.79 -17.16 36.43
N GLU A 517 6.73 -17.88 36.02
CA GLU A 517 6.82 -18.92 35.00
C GLU A 517 7.21 -18.36 33.61
N PRO A 518 6.55 -17.31 33.07
CA PRO A 518 7.03 -16.62 31.87
C PRO A 518 8.46 -16.08 32.00
N ALA A 519 8.84 -15.55 33.16
CA ALA A 519 10.19 -15.03 33.38
C ALA A 519 11.25 -16.14 33.28
N ASP A 520 10.99 -17.29 33.91
CA ASP A 520 11.85 -18.48 33.86
C ASP A 520 11.94 -19.04 32.43
N GLN A 521 10.81 -19.10 31.71
CA GLN A 521 10.79 -19.53 30.31
C GLN A 521 11.62 -18.60 29.43
N ALA A 522 11.56 -17.28 29.66
CA ALA A 522 12.37 -16.33 28.92
C ALA A 522 13.87 -16.45 29.24
N ASN A 523 14.24 -16.67 30.50
CA ASN A 523 15.64 -16.93 30.89
C ASN A 523 16.18 -18.21 30.21
N ARG A 524 15.44 -19.31 30.26
CA ARG A 524 15.83 -20.56 29.59
C ARG A 524 15.97 -20.40 28.09
N TRP A 525 15.07 -19.61 27.48
CA TRP A 525 15.15 -19.29 26.07
C TRP A 525 16.43 -18.49 25.74
N LEU A 526 16.81 -17.52 26.58
CA LEU A 526 18.04 -16.73 26.40
C LEU A 526 19.30 -17.56 26.60
N GLU A 527 19.28 -18.57 27.47
CA GLU A 527 20.40 -19.52 27.61
C GLU A 527 20.63 -20.32 26.32
N GLU A 528 19.56 -20.59 25.56
CA GLU A 528 19.61 -21.35 24.31
C GLU A 528 19.95 -20.45 23.09
N TYR A 529 19.43 -19.22 23.06
CA TYR A 529 19.43 -18.36 21.86
C TYR A 529 19.99 -16.94 22.04
N GLY A 530 20.35 -16.52 23.25
CA GLY A 530 20.68 -15.13 23.58
C GLY A 530 22.12 -14.67 23.28
N THR A 531 22.86 -15.36 22.43
CA THR A 531 24.26 -15.05 22.08
C THR A 531 24.44 -14.48 20.69
#